data_AF-A0A661V363-F1
#
_entry.id   AF-A0A661V363-F1
#
_cell.length_a   1.000
_cell.length_b   1.000
_cell.length_c   1.000
_cell.angle_alpha   90.00
_cell.angle_beta   90.00
_cell.angle_gamma   90.00
#
_symmetry.space_group_name_H-M   'P 1'
#
loop_
_entity.id
_entity.type
_entity.pdbx_description
1 polymer ?
#
loop_
_entity_poly.entity_id
_entity_poly.type
_entity_poly.pdbx_seq_one_letter_code
_entity_poly.pdbx_strand_id
1 'polypeptide(L)'
;MKLVVIGLGQCGGRVADEFARINKRARFQRGIEIIPGVFAVNTDAADLSGLQIIKSDYQHRILIGGRKTSGHGVGKINELGAEVAREDSDKMIDAIRTARRFFETDAF
;
A
#
# COMPACT_ATOMS: atom_id res chain seq x y z
N MET A 1 10.25 -17.57 -1.30
CA MET A 1 10.13 -16.24 -1.92
C MET A 1 9.24 -15.37 -1.04
N LYS A 2 9.71 -14.17 -0.69
CA LYS A 2 9.05 -13.16 0.14
C LYS A 2 8.85 -11.89 -0.67
N LEU A 3 7.63 -11.37 -0.65
CA LEU A 3 7.23 -10.21 -1.44
C LEU A 3 6.87 -9.01 -0.57
N VAL A 4 7.32 -7.81 -0.91
CA VAL A 4 6.70 -6.59 -0.38
C VAL A 4 5.71 -6.08 -1.39
N VAL A 5 4.43 -6.08 -1.05
CA VAL A 5 3.37 -5.72 -2.00
C VAL A 5 2.95 -4.28 -1.80
N ILE A 6 2.98 -3.48 -2.87
CA ILE A 6 2.59 -2.06 -2.86
C ILE A 6 1.45 -1.88 -3.87
N GLY A 7 0.24 -1.71 -3.35
CA GLY A 7 -0.96 -1.43 -4.16
C GLY A 7 -1.07 0.06 -4.47
N LEU A 8 -1.11 0.43 -5.75
CA LEU A 8 -1.32 1.81 -6.19
C LEU A 8 -2.76 2.04 -6.68
N GLY A 9 -3.40 3.08 -6.17
CA GLY A 9 -4.78 3.43 -6.49
C GLY A 9 -5.81 2.43 -5.96
N GLN A 10 -7.08 2.61 -6.34
CA GLN A 10 -8.18 1.80 -5.83
C GLN A 10 -8.01 0.31 -6.13
N CYS A 11 -7.74 -0.03 -7.40
CA CYS A 11 -7.59 -1.41 -7.83
C CYS A 11 -6.37 -2.07 -7.19
N GLY A 12 -5.20 -1.42 -7.27
CA GLY A 12 -3.97 -1.92 -6.67
C GLY A 12 -4.10 -2.13 -5.16
N GLY A 13 -4.76 -1.21 -4.45
CA GLY A 13 -5.05 -1.34 -3.02
C GLY A 13 -5.88 -2.58 -2.69
N ARG A 14 -6.93 -2.88 -3.47
CA ARG A 14 -7.75 -4.10 -3.28
C ARG A 14 -6.97 -5.38 -3.55
N VAL A 15 -6.13 -5.41 -4.59
CA VAL A 15 -5.26 -6.56 -4.87
C VAL A 15 -4.25 -6.75 -3.73
N ALA A 16 -3.63 -5.67 -3.25
CA ALA A 16 -2.73 -5.72 -2.10
C ALA A 16 -3.45 -6.23 -0.83
N ASP A 17 -4.72 -5.87 -0.63
CA ASP A 17 -5.54 -6.34 0.50
C ASP A 17 -5.77 -7.86 0.46
N GLU A 18 -5.94 -8.43 -0.73
CA GLU A 18 -6.00 -9.88 -0.93
C GLU A 18 -4.66 -10.56 -0.65
N PHE A 19 -3.54 -9.96 -1.06
CA PHE A 19 -2.20 -10.43 -0.68
C PHE A 19 -2.01 -10.44 0.85
N ALA A 20 -2.47 -9.40 1.54
CA ALA A 20 -2.47 -9.35 3.01
C ALA A 20 -3.27 -10.53 3.62
N ARG A 21 -4.40 -10.89 3.00
CA ARG A 21 -5.23 -12.03 3.42
C ARG A 21 -4.53 -13.37 3.22
N ILE A 22 -3.88 -13.55 2.06
CA ILE A 22 -3.11 -14.77 1.75
C ILE A 22 -1.97 -14.92 2.75
N ASN A 23 -1.25 -13.84 3.08
CA ASN A 23 -0.19 -13.86 4.08
C ASN A 23 -0.70 -14.22 5.49
N LYS A 24 -1.87 -13.69 5.90
CA LYS A 24 -2.53 -14.10 7.16
C LYS A 24 -2.83 -15.61 7.17
N ARG A 25 -3.36 -16.15 6.07
CA ARG A 25 -3.61 -17.60 5.93
C ARG A 25 -2.33 -18.43 5.98
N ALA A 26 -1.28 -18.00 5.30
CA ALA A 26 0.02 -18.69 5.29
C ALA A 26 0.65 -18.76 6.69
N ARG A 27 0.59 -17.66 7.44
CA ARG A 27 1.05 -17.65 8.85
C ARG A 27 0.22 -18.59 9.71
N PHE A 28 -1.10 -18.54 9.60
CA PHE A 28 -2.00 -19.34 10.44
C PHE A 28 -1.89 -20.84 10.15
N GLN A 29 -1.88 -21.23 8.87
CA GLN A 29 -1.94 -22.64 8.47
C GLN A 29 -0.57 -23.31 8.39
N ARG A 30 0.50 -22.54 8.13
CA ARG A 30 1.83 -23.09 7.83
C ARG A 30 2.96 -22.48 8.66
N GLY A 31 2.69 -21.47 9.48
CA GLY A 31 3.71 -20.81 10.31
C GLY A 31 4.73 -19.99 9.51
N ILE A 32 4.48 -19.73 8.22
CA ILE A 32 5.42 -19.02 7.33
C ILE A 32 4.94 -17.61 7.02
N GLU A 33 5.88 -16.68 6.88
CA GLU A 33 5.64 -15.34 6.35
C GLU A 33 6.13 -15.27 4.91
N ILE A 34 5.22 -14.97 3.99
CA ILE A 34 5.50 -14.84 2.55
C ILE A 34 5.41 -13.40 2.06
N ILE A 35 4.84 -12.50 2.88
CA ILE A 35 4.72 -11.07 2.58
C ILE A 35 5.17 -10.28 3.80
N PRO A 36 6.47 -9.91 3.89
CA PRO A 36 7.01 -9.12 5.01
C PRO A 36 6.43 -7.70 5.13
N GLY A 37 5.85 -7.15 4.06
CA GLY A 37 5.19 -5.84 4.06
C GLY A 37 4.08 -5.75 3.02
N VAL A 38 2.98 -5.09 3.37
CA VAL A 38 1.87 -4.83 2.45
C VAL A 38 1.38 -3.40 2.67
N PHE A 39 1.31 -2.64 1.59
CA PHE A 39 1.04 -1.21 1.60
C PHE A 39 0.00 -0.88 0.53
N ALA A 40 -0.87 0.07 0.82
CA ALA A 40 -1.80 0.65 -0.15
C ALA A 40 -1.55 2.16 -0.22
N VAL A 41 -1.37 2.67 -1.43
CA VAL A 41 -1.10 4.08 -1.70
C VAL A 41 -2.20 4.60 -2.60
N ASN A 42 -2.87 5.67 -2.19
CA ASN A 42 -3.92 6.27 -2.99
C ASN A 42 -4.04 7.77 -2.71
N THR A 43 -4.71 8.47 -3.61
CA THR A 43 -5.07 9.89 -3.52
C THR A 43 -6.48 10.11 -2.96
N ASP A 44 -7.23 9.03 -2.78
CA ASP A 44 -8.60 9.00 -2.25
C ASP A 44 -8.62 8.32 -0.87
N ALA A 45 -9.13 9.05 0.13
CA ALA A 45 -9.20 8.58 1.51
C ALA A 45 -10.32 7.56 1.74
N ALA A 46 -11.42 7.64 0.99
CA ALA A 46 -12.53 6.69 1.06
C ALA A 46 -12.13 5.33 0.49
N ASP A 47 -11.36 5.32 -0.59
CA ASP A 47 -10.79 4.08 -1.13
C ASP A 47 -9.87 3.38 -0.13
N LEU A 48 -9.00 4.13 0.55
CA LEU A 48 -8.11 3.57 1.56
C LEU A 48 -8.89 3.07 2.77
N SER A 49 -9.89 3.80 3.26
CA SER A 49 -10.70 3.36 4.39
C SER A 49 -11.50 2.09 4.09
N GLY A 50 -11.88 1.87 2.82
CA GLY A 50 -12.61 0.69 2.36
C GLY A 50 -11.84 -0.64 2.39
N LEU A 51 -10.50 -0.63 2.55
CA LEU A 51 -9.70 -1.85 2.66
C LEU A 51 -9.96 -2.60 3.97
N GLN A 52 -9.88 -3.92 3.96
CA GLN A 52 -10.36 -4.77 5.06
C GLN A 52 -9.22 -5.42 5.86
N ILE A 53 -8.10 -5.73 5.22
CA ILE A 53 -7.08 -6.63 5.78
C ILE A 53 -5.78 -5.89 6.12
N ILE A 54 -5.32 -5.00 5.24
CA ILE A 54 -4.19 -4.09 5.47
C ILE A 54 -4.52 -3.23 6.70
N LYS A 55 -3.55 -2.96 7.58
CA LYS A 55 -3.80 -2.15 8.78
C LYS A 55 -4.30 -0.75 8.41
N SER A 56 -5.22 -0.18 9.19
CA SER A 56 -5.84 1.12 8.92
C SER A 56 -4.97 2.33 9.30
N ASP A 57 -3.74 2.11 9.73
CA ASP A 57 -2.81 3.17 10.07
C ASP A 57 -2.20 3.84 8.82
N TYR A 58 -1.66 5.04 9.00
CA TYR A 58 -1.05 5.84 7.94
C TYR A 58 0.28 5.28 7.42
N GLN A 59 0.86 4.29 8.11
CA GLN A 59 2.11 3.63 7.69
C GLN A 59 1.83 2.52 6.67
N HIS A 60 0.63 1.92 6.66
CA HIS A 60 0.24 0.88 5.71
C HIS A 60 -0.77 1.37 4.66
N ARG A 61 -1.60 2.36 5.00
CA ARG A 61 -2.56 3.02 4.08
C ARG A 61 -2.14 4.48 3.88
N ILE A 62 -1.35 4.70 2.84
CA ILE A 62 -0.62 5.93 2.60
C ILE A 62 -1.45 6.82 1.68
N LEU A 63 -2.05 7.85 2.27
CA LEU A 63 -2.71 8.90 1.50
C LEU A 63 -1.66 9.85 0.92
N ILE A 64 -1.62 10.02 -0.40
CA ILE A 64 -0.76 10.98 -1.11
C ILE A 64 -1.60 12.09 -1.75
N GLY A 65 -0.99 13.24 -2.04
CA GLY A 65 -1.62 14.35 -2.74
C GLY A 65 -2.67 15.09 -1.92
N GLY A 66 -2.68 14.96 -0.59
CA GLY A 66 -3.70 15.58 0.28
C GLY A 66 -3.83 17.09 0.08
N ARG A 67 -2.74 17.79 -0.29
CA ARG A 67 -2.76 19.23 -0.62
C ARG A 67 -3.40 19.54 -1.98
N LYS A 68 -3.41 18.60 -2.92
CA LYS A 68 -3.93 18.78 -4.29
C LYS A 68 -5.34 18.20 -4.48
N THR A 69 -5.62 17.07 -3.84
CA THR A 69 -6.89 16.33 -4.03
C THR A 69 -7.84 16.46 -2.85
N SER A 70 -7.36 16.96 -1.70
CA SER A 70 -8.09 16.93 -0.44
C SER A 70 -8.62 15.53 -0.08
N GLY A 71 -7.98 14.47 -0.57
CA GLY A 71 -8.40 13.09 -0.34
C GLY A 71 -9.57 12.60 -1.22
N HIS A 72 -9.90 13.26 -2.33
CA HIS A 72 -10.99 12.86 -3.25
C HIS A 72 -10.51 12.20 -4.55
N GLY A 73 -9.22 11.87 -4.62
CA GLY A 73 -8.61 11.30 -5.82
C GLY A 73 -8.24 12.32 -6.90
N VAL A 74 -7.61 11.84 -7.97
CA VAL A 74 -7.16 12.65 -9.12
C VAL A 74 -8.13 12.60 -10.31
N GLY A 75 -9.34 12.05 -10.13
CA GLY A 75 -10.37 12.03 -11.18
C GLY A 75 -9.97 11.30 -12.47
N LYS A 76 -9.10 10.28 -12.39
CA LYS A 76 -8.52 9.54 -13.54
C LYS A 76 -7.59 10.36 -14.44
N ILE A 77 -7.11 11.51 -13.98
CA ILE A 77 -6.07 12.30 -14.67
C ILE A 77 -4.72 11.67 -14.32
N ASN A 78 -4.16 10.88 -15.24
CA ASN A 78 -2.96 10.10 -15.01
C ASN A 78 -1.73 10.98 -14.74
N GLU A 79 -1.63 12.09 -15.44
CA GLU A 79 -0.54 13.07 -15.31
C GLU A 79 -0.51 13.66 -13.91
N LEU A 80 -1.68 14.05 -13.39
CA LEU A 80 -1.82 14.54 -12.01
C LEU A 80 -1.50 13.44 -10.99
N GLY A 81 -1.90 12.20 -11.26
CA GLY A 81 -1.53 11.05 -10.43
C GLY A 81 -0.01 10.83 -10.37
N ALA A 82 0.67 10.91 -11.51
CA ALA A 82 2.12 10.79 -11.61
C ALA A 82 2.86 11.95 -10.92
N GLU A 83 2.34 13.18 -11.07
CA GLU A 83 2.87 14.36 -10.39
C GLU A 83 2.77 14.24 -8.87
N VAL A 84 1.58 13.89 -8.36
CA VAL A 84 1.36 13.66 -6.92
C VAL A 84 2.25 12.54 -6.38
N ALA A 85 2.38 11.42 -7.10
CA ALA A 85 3.23 10.31 -6.69
C ALA A 85 4.72 10.70 -6.66
N ARG A 86 5.16 11.59 -7.56
CA ARG A 86 6.52 12.13 -7.55
C ARG A 86 6.76 13.03 -6.34
N GLU A 87 5.84 13.95 -6.07
CA GLU A 87 5.95 14.91 -4.96
C GLU A 87 5.93 14.24 -3.59
N ASP A 88 5.08 13.22 -3.40
CA ASP A 88 4.95 12.50 -2.13
C ASP A 88 5.76 11.18 -2.11
N SER A 89 6.75 11.03 -3.00
CA SER A 89 7.54 9.79 -3.12
C SER A 89 8.28 9.43 -1.83
N ASP A 90 8.85 10.41 -1.14
CA ASP A 90 9.55 10.22 0.14
C ASP A 90 8.63 9.57 1.19
N LYS A 91 7.37 10.02 1.26
CA LYS A 91 6.37 9.46 2.18
C LYS A 91 6.12 7.97 1.93
N MET A 92 6.09 7.57 0.65
CA MET A 92 5.91 6.16 0.27
C MET A 92 7.15 5.34 0.65
N ILE A 93 8.35 5.83 0.34
CA ILE A 93 9.61 5.13 0.60
C ILE A 93 9.85 4.97 2.10
N ASP A 94 9.60 6.00 2.91
CA ASP A 94 9.75 5.95 4.36
C ASP A 94 8.83 4.91 4.99
N ALA A 95 7.57 4.87 4.56
CA ALA A 95 6.61 3.87 5.03
C ALA A 95 7.03 2.45 4.65
N ILE A 96 7.44 2.22 3.40
CA ILE A 96 7.89 0.91 2.92
C ILE A 96 9.10 0.41 3.73
N ARG A 97 10.05 1.30 4.06
CA ARG A 97 11.25 0.96 4.85
C ARG A 97 10.93 0.51 6.28
N THR A 98 9.74 0.83 6.81
CA THR A 98 9.31 0.34 8.14
C THR A 98 8.90 -1.13 8.16
N ALA A 99 8.81 -1.81 7.00
CA ALA A 99 8.48 -3.22 6.96
C ALA A 99 9.48 -4.04 7.80
N ARG A 100 8.98 -4.76 8.81
CA ARG A 100 9.79 -5.41 9.86
C ARG A 100 10.91 -6.30 9.32
N ARG A 101 10.68 -6.93 8.17
CA ARG A 101 11.61 -7.87 7.51
C ARG A 101 11.93 -7.42 6.08
N PHE A 102 12.06 -6.10 5.88
CA PHE A 102 12.34 -5.50 4.57
C PHE A 102 13.56 -6.13 3.89
N PHE A 103 14.66 -6.36 4.61
CA PHE A 103 15.89 -6.96 4.07
C PHE A 103 15.76 -8.44 3.70
N GLU A 104 14.66 -9.11 4.05
CA GLU A 104 14.37 -10.49 3.65
C GLU A 104 13.47 -10.55 2.41
N THR A 105 13.22 -9.41 1.76
CA THR A 105 12.37 -9.30 0.57
C THR A 105 13.12 -9.73 -0.68
N ASP A 106 12.53 -10.64 -1.45
CA ASP A 106 13.10 -11.14 -2.71
C ASP A 106 12.62 -10.31 -3.92
N ALA A 107 11.41 -9.75 -3.85
CA ALA A 107 10.84 -8.88 -4.89
C ALA A 107 9.72 -7.97 -4.35
N PHE A 108 9.35 -6.98 -5.18
CA PHE A 108 8.31 -5.98 -4.93
C PHE A 108 7.15 -6.11 -5.93
#